data_AF-T1A545-F1
#
_entry.id   AF-T1A545-F1
#
_cell.length_a   1.000
_cell.length_b   1.000
_cell.length_c   1.000
_cell.angle_alpha   90.00
_cell.angle_beta   90.00
_cell.angle_gamma   90.00
#
_symmetry.space_group_name_H-M   'P 1'
#
loop_
_entity.id
_entity.type
_entity.pdbx_description
1 polymer ?
#
loop_
_entity_poly.entity_id
_entity_poly.type
_entity_poly.pdbx_seq_one_letter_code
_entity_poly.pdbx_strand_id
1 'polypeptide(L)'
;RDSVFCLLGGQANVASAVLSRCLKRLSDDYEQRWGHPVFLVETFVDPSRHRGTCYLASNFTVLGTTLGYGRVSGRYVHHGKQKLCLARLLRRDALSILSGEFDHPAISSTPRRKAPLINLNNVNFEGDSGLLARLSQICDHRKP
;
A
#
# COMPACT_ATOMS: atom_id res chain seq x y z
N ARG A 1 0.56 7.58 16.63
CA ARG A 1 1.97 7.92 16.92
C ARG A 1 2.39 8.88 15.81
N ASP A 2 2.59 10.15 16.14
CA ASP A 2 3.10 11.12 15.16
C ASP A 2 4.61 10.91 15.08
N SER A 3 5.10 10.49 13.92
CA SER A 3 6.53 10.21 13.69
C SER A 3 7.30 11.51 13.65
N VAL A 4 7.76 12.00 14.81
CA VAL A 4 8.61 13.18 14.89
C VAL A 4 10.04 12.78 14.54
N PHE A 5 10.47 13.06 13.31
CA PHE A 5 11.89 13.01 12.94
C PHE A 5 12.57 14.30 13.41
N CYS A 6 13.03 14.33 14.66
CA CYS A 6 13.94 15.37 15.14
C CYS A 6 15.37 15.04 14.70
N LEU A 7 15.82 15.61 13.59
CA LEU A 7 17.23 15.56 13.21
C LEU A 7 17.89 16.87 13.66
N LEU A 8 18.51 16.83 14.85
CA LEU A 8 19.35 17.88 15.38
C LEU A 8 20.69 17.88 14.62
N GLY A 9 20.82 18.76 13.65
CA GLY A 9 22.08 19.00 12.94
C GLY A 9 21.89 20.14 11.94
N GLY A 10 22.76 21.15 11.99
CA GLY A 10 22.68 22.39 11.20
C GLY A 10 22.88 22.24 9.68
N GLN A 11 22.58 21.06 9.11
CA GLN A 11 22.62 20.83 7.67
C GLN A 11 21.21 20.81 7.09
N ALA A 12 21.03 21.51 5.97
CA ALA A 12 19.76 21.52 5.25
C ALA A 12 19.44 20.10 4.72
N ASN A 13 18.14 19.78 4.67
CA ASN A 13 17.60 18.59 3.99
C ASN A 13 18.02 17.21 4.55
N VAL A 14 18.62 17.12 5.75
CA VAL A 14 18.99 15.83 6.36
C VAL A 14 17.78 14.92 6.52
N ALA A 15 16.63 15.46 6.91
CA ALA A 15 15.39 14.69 7.07
C ALA A 15 14.93 14.03 5.77
N SER A 16 14.82 14.79 4.68
CA SER A 16 14.45 14.24 3.38
C SER A 16 15.52 13.30 2.82
N ALA A 17 16.80 13.56 3.08
CA ALA A 17 17.90 12.71 2.63
C ALA A 17 17.87 11.34 3.32
N VAL A 18 17.73 11.31 4.65
CA VAL A 18 17.61 10.07 5.44
C VAL A 18 16.34 9.33 5.04
N LEU A 19 15.20 10.01 5.00
CA LEU A 19 13.92 9.41 4.60
C LEU A 19 14.01 8.78 3.21
N SER A 20 14.58 9.49 2.24
CA SER A 20 14.74 8.98 0.87
C SER A 20 15.65 7.75 0.80
N ARG A 21 16.70 7.67 1.63
CA ARG A 21 17.57 6.48 1.71
C ARG A 21 16.84 5.30 2.35
N CYS A 22 16.07 5.53 3.42
CA CYS A 22 15.26 4.48 4.04
C CYS A 22 14.23 3.93 3.06
N LEU A 23 13.51 4.80 2.34
CA LEU A 23 12.47 4.38 1.40
C LEU A 23 13.00 3.58 0.21
N LYS A 24 14.24 3.84 -0.22
CA LYS A 24 14.88 3.07 -1.29
C LYS A 24 15.14 1.61 -0.92
N ARG A 25 15.36 1.33 0.37
CA ARG A 25 15.66 -0.03 0.86
C ARG A 25 14.45 -0.72 1.48
N LEU A 26 13.44 0.06 1.87
CA LEU A 26 12.31 -0.42 2.66
C LEU A 26 11.63 -1.65 2.07
N SER A 27 11.36 -1.67 0.75
CA SER A 27 10.68 -2.80 0.12
C SER A 27 11.52 -4.08 0.23
N ASP A 28 12.82 -3.99 -0.09
CA ASP A 28 13.73 -5.14 -0.07
C ASP A 28 13.93 -5.66 1.36
N ASP A 29 14.15 -4.76 2.32
CA ASP A 29 14.31 -5.11 3.74
C ASP A 29 13.03 -5.75 4.29
N TYR A 30 11.86 -5.27 3.86
CA TYR A 30 10.56 -5.84 4.26
C TYR A 30 10.31 -7.21 3.63
N GLU A 31 10.64 -7.37 2.34
CA GLU A 31 10.53 -8.63 1.63
C GLU A 31 11.43 -9.71 2.22
N GLN A 32 12.69 -9.39 2.55
CA GLN A 32 13.59 -10.32 3.22
C GLN A 32 13.03 -10.83 4.55
N ARG A 33 12.30 -9.99 5.29
CA ARG A 33 11.77 -10.34 6.61
C ARG A 33 10.41 -11.03 6.58
N TRP A 34 9.53 -10.59 5.69
CA TRP A 34 8.12 -10.99 5.68
C TRP A 34 7.71 -11.77 4.44
N GLY A 35 8.58 -11.81 3.43
CA GLY A 35 8.40 -12.57 2.19
C GLY A 35 7.60 -11.85 1.11
N HIS A 36 7.27 -10.58 1.28
CA HIS A 36 6.60 -9.81 0.23
C HIS A 36 7.07 -8.34 0.23
N PRO A 37 7.08 -7.67 -0.93
CA PRO A 37 7.49 -6.27 -1.03
C PRO A 37 6.47 -5.30 -0.44
N VAL A 38 6.90 -4.04 -0.28
CA VAL A 38 6.04 -2.90 0.07
C VAL A 38 5.87 -2.02 -1.16
N PHE A 39 4.63 -1.78 -1.56
CA PHE A 39 4.30 -1.03 -2.77
C PHE A 39 4.03 0.45 -2.52
N LEU A 40 3.49 0.77 -1.35
CA LEU A 40 3.04 2.10 -0.95
C LEU A 40 3.42 2.33 0.51
N VAL A 41 3.87 3.54 0.82
CA VAL A 41 3.95 4.05 2.19
C VAL A 41 3.00 5.21 2.36
N GLU A 42 2.35 5.29 3.51
CA GLU A 42 1.51 6.41 3.90
C GLU A 42 1.97 7.02 5.22
N THR A 43 1.63 8.29 5.42
CA THR A 43 1.87 9.01 6.67
C THR A 43 0.83 10.10 6.89
N PHE A 44 0.69 10.52 8.16
CA PHE A 44 -0.25 11.55 8.57
C PHE A 44 0.49 12.68 9.26
N VAL A 45 0.35 13.89 8.71
CA VAL A 45 1.01 15.08 9.23
C VAL A 45 -0.04 16.03 9.79
N ASP A 46 0.11 16.45 11.05
CA ASP A 46 -0.69 17.54 11.61
C ASP A 46 -0.14 18.89 11.08
N PRO A 47 -0.85 19.57 10.16
CA PRO A 47 -0.36 20.80 9.54
C PRO A 47 -0.24 21.96 10.54
N SER A 48 -0.90 21.88 11.70
CA SER A 48 -0.76 22.88 12.77
C SER A 48 0.60 22.82 13.48
N ARG A 49 1.29 21.67 13.38
CA ARG A 49 2.59 21.43 14.02
C ARG A 49 3.73 21.41 13.02
N HIS A 50 3.53 20.75 11.88
CA HIS A 50 4.57 20.56 10.88
C HIS A 50 3.98 20.68 9.47
N ARG A 51 4.69 21.35 8.57
CA ARG A 51 4.27 21.52 7.16
C ARG A 51 4.42 20.25 6.31
N GLY A 52 5.04 19.20 6.84
CA GLY A 52 5.30 17.95 6.10
C GLY A 52 6.39 18.07 5.03
N THR A 53 7.22 19.12 5.08
CA THR A 53 8.21 19.45 4.04
C THR A 53 9.15 18.31 3.70
N CYS A 54 9.61 17.52 4.69
CA CYS A 54 10.51 16.38 4.43
C CYS A 54 9.84 15.28 3.59
N TYR A 55 8.55 15.05 3.78
CA TYR A 55 7.77 14.09 2.99
C TYR A 55 7.57 14.60 1.57
N LEU A 56 7.15 15.87 1.43
CA LEU A 56 6.97 16.51 0.11
C LEU A 56 8.28 16.52 -0.69
N ALA A 57 9.39 16.89 -0.05
CA ALA A 57 10.73 16.86 -0.65
C ALA A 57 11.23 15.43 -0.96
N SER A 58 10.58 14.41 -0.42
CA SER A 58 10.88 13.00 -0.67
C SER A 58 9.81 12.35 -1.56
N ASN A 59 9.17 13.10 -2.46
CA ASN A 59 8.19 12.63 -3.44
C ASN A 59 6.94 11.96 -2.84
N PHE A 60 6.45 12.44 -1.70
CA PHE A 60 5.11 12.10 -1.24
C PHE A 60 4.07 13.00 -1.90
N THR A 61 2.93 12.42 -2.24
CA THR A 61 1.75 13.11 -2.75
C THR A 61 0.74 13.30 -1.64
N VAL A 62 0.13 14.49 -1.55
CA VAL A 62 -0.99 14.75 -0.64
C VAL A 62 -2.25 14.10 -1.23
N LEU A 63 -2.85 13.16 -0.50
CA LEU A 63 -4.08 12.48 -0.90
C LEU A 63 -5.35 13.17 -0.38
N GLY A 64 -5.22 13.99 0.65
CA GLY A 64 -6.34 14.72 1.26
C GLY A 64 -6.12 14.96 2.74
N THR A 65 -7.20 15.20 3.48
CA THR A 65 -7.18 15.42 4.94
C THR A 65 -8.04 14.40 5.67
N THR A 66 -7.63 14.01 6.87
CA THR A 66 -8.45 13.18 7.74
C THR A 66 -9.68 13.95 8.24
N LEU A 67 -10.71 13.22 8.66
CA LEU A 67 -11.97 13.79 9.16
C LEU A 67 -11.87 14.31 10.62
N GLY A 68 -10.70 14.30 11.25
CA GLY A 68 -10.52 14.82 12.61
C GLY A 68 -11.07 13.92 13.72
N TYR A 69 -11.08 12.60 13.51
CA TYR A 69 -11.46 11.60 14.52
C TYR A 69 -10.23 10.94 15.14
N GLY A 70 -10.33 10.59 16.43
CA GLY A 70 -9.32 9.86 17.18
C GLY A 70 -9.95 8.71 17.98
N ARG A 71 -9.18 7.65 18.21
CA ARG A 71 -9.65 6.48 18.97
C ARG A 71 -9.39 6.67 20.46
N VAL A 72 -10.45 6.69 21.27
CA VAL A 72 -10.43 6.79 22.73
C VAL A 72 -11.23 5.62 23.31
N SER A 73 -10.58 4.77 24.12
CA SER A 73 -11.21 3.62 24.78
C SER A 73 -12.08 2.75 23.87
N GLY A 74 -11.59 2.47 22.66
CA GLY A 74 -12.27 1.63 21.66
C GLY A 74 -13.30 2.34 20.79
N ARG A 75 -13.66 3.60 21.07
CA ARG A 75 -14.60 4.40 20.27
C ARG A 75 -13.86 5.47 19.48
N TYR A 76 -14.42 5.86 18.33
CA TYR A 76 -13.95 7.02 17.58
C TYR A 76 -14.68 8.26 18.08
N VAL A 77 -13.92 9.26 18.52
CA VAL A 77 -14.44 10.54 19.02
C VAL A 77 -13.93 11.64 18.09
N HIS A 78 -14.84 12.50 17.66
CA HIS A 78 -14.50 13.66 16.85
C HIS A 78 -13.79 14.70 17.72
N HIS A 79 -12.61 15.16 17.28
CA HIS A 79 -11.83 16.19 17.95
C HIS A 79 -11.43 17.34 17.02
N GLY A 80 -11.90 17.35 15.76
CA GLY A 80 -11.70 18.43 14.80
C GLY A 80 -10.27 18.65 14.30
N LYS A 81 -9.29 17.84 14.73
CA LYS A 81 -7.88 18.00 14.31
C LYS A 81 -7.61 17.18 13.06
N GLN A 82 -7.76 17.82 11.92
CA GLN A 82 -7.50 17.20 10.62
C GLN A 82 -5.99 17.08 10.38
N LYS A 83 -5.57 15.96 9.77
CA LYS A 83 -4.19 15.70 9.37
C LYS A 83 -4.11 15.57 7.87
N LEU A 84 -3.04 16.04 7.26
CA LEU A 84 -2.71 15.73 5.87
C LEU A 84 -2.42 14.23 5.76
N CYS A 85 -3.08 13.55 4.84
CA CYS A 85 -2.74 12.21 4.40
C CYS A 85 -1.77 12.33 3.24
N LEU A 86 -0.55 11.82 3.41
CA LEU A 86 0.46 11.80 2.36
C LEU A 86 0.85 10.37 2.05
N ALA A 87 1.07 10.05 0.79
CA ALA A 87 1.52 8.73 0.38
C ALA A 87 2.57 8.78 -0.72
N ARG A 88 3.41 7.74 -0.79
CA ARG A 88 4.42 7.57 -1.84
C ARG A 88 4.44 6.13 -2.32
N LEU A 89 4.38 5.97 -3.63
CA LEU A 89 4.61 4.70 -4.30
C LEU A 89 6.11 4.36 -4.28
N LEU A 90 6.43 3.11 -3.98
CA LEU A 90 7.79 2.59 -4.00
C LEU A 90 8.14 1.89 -5.32
N ARG A 91 7.12 1.57 -6.14
CA ARG A 91 7.24 0.97 -7.46
C ARG A 91 6.41 1.74 -8.48
N ARG A 92 6.84 1.77 -9.74
CA ARG A 92 6.16 2.55 -10.80
C ARG A 92 4.76 2.04 -11.13
N ASP A 93 4.59 0.73 -11.13
CA ASP A 93 3.36 0.01 -11.39
C ASP A 93 2.55 -0.28 -10.11
N ALA A 94 3.00 0.19 -8.94
CA ALA A 94 2.37 -0.11 -7.64
C ALA A 94 0.87 0.20 -7.59
N LEU A 95 0.40 1.27 -8.25
CA LEU A 95 -1.03 1.54 -8.31
C LEU A 95 -1.79 0.45 -9.06
N SER A 96 -1.33 0.06 -10.25
CA SER A 96 -1.94 -1.01 -11.05
C SER A 96 -1.99 -2.34 -10.28
N ILE A 97 -0.99 -2.60 -9.45
CA ILE A 97 -0.92 -3.76 -8.57
C ILE A 97 -1.99 -3.70 -7.48
N LEU A 98 -2.05 -2.58 -6.77
CA LEU A 98 -2.90 -2.41 -5.59
C LEU A 98 -4.38 -2.16 -5.93
N SER A 99 -4.65 -1.66 -7.13
CA SER A 99 -6.02 -1.47 -7.65
C SER A 99 -6.48 -2.60 -8.56
N GLY A 100 -5.68 -3.66 -8.71
CA GLY A 100 -6.03 -4.82 -9.50
C GLY A 100 -7.21 -5.58 -8.88
N GLU A 101 -8.03 -6.19 -9.73
CA GLU A 101 -9.17 -7.00 -9.28
C GLU A 101 -8.73 -8.29 -8.56
N PHE A 102 -7.63 -8.89 -9.03
CA PHE A 102 -7.04 -10.08 -8.44
C PHE A 102 -5.67 -9.78 -7.85
N ASP A 103 -5.26 -10.58 -6.86
CA ASP A 103 -3.92 -10.50 -6.29
C ASP A 103 -2.88 -10.63 -7.40
N HIS A 104 -2.02 -9.63 -7.54
CA HIS A 104 -0.90 -9.69 -8.46
C HIS A 104 0.17 -10.69 -7.95
N PRO A 105 0.87 -11.44 -8.83
CA PRO A 105 1.91 -12.37 -8.41
C PRO A 105 2.96 -11.78 -7.47
N ALA A 106 3.35 -10.52 -7.67
CA ALA A 106 4.26 -9.79 -6.77
C ALA A 106 3.77 -9.65 -5.31
N ILE A 107 2.47 -9.84 -5.05
CA ILE A 107 1.89 -9.95 -3.70
C ILE A 107 1.78 -11.44 -3.30
N SER A 108 1.33 -12.29 -4.23
CA SER A 108 0.99 -13.69 -3.93
C SER A 108 2.19 -14.63 -3.81
N SER A 109 3.33 -14.32 -4.44
CA SER A 109 4.53 -15.18 -4.47
C SER A 109 5.41 -15.05 -3.22
N THR A 110 4.77 -15.00 -2.05
CA THR A 110 5.48 -14.97 -0.77
C THR A 110 5.91 -16.39 -0.40
N PRO A 111 7.15 -16.66 0.05
CA PRO A 111 7.57 -18.01 0.48
C PRO A 111 6.70 -18.60 1.61
N ARG A 112 5.97 -17.77 2.37
CA ARG A 112 4.99 -18.20 3.39
C ARG A 112 3.60 -18.56 2.84
N ARG A 113 3.26 -18.17 1.61
CA ARG A 113 1.95 -18.40 0.99
C ARG A 113 2.15 -19.37 -0.18
N LYS A 114 1.41 -20.48 -0.23
CA LYS A 114 1.44 -21.35 -1.41
C LYS A 114 1.06 -20.51 -2.63
N ALA A 115 1.89 -20.55 -3.67
CA ALA A 115 1.56 -19.91 -4.93
C ALA A 115 0.20 -20.44 -5.40
N PRO A 116 -0.71 -19.57 -5.85
CA PRO A 116 -2.00 -20.02 -6.37
C PRO A 116 -1.76 -20.93 -7.57
N LEU A 117 -2.51 -22.02 -7.67
CA LEU A 117 -2.44 -22.97 -8.78
C LEU A 117 -2.74 -22.31 -10.14
N ILE A 118 -3.54 -21.23 -10.12
CA ILE A 118 -3.97 -20.49 -11.30
C ILE A 118 -3.79 -19.00 -11.01
N ASN A 119 -3.14 -18.28 -11.94
CA ASN A 119 -3.07 -16.82 -11.90
C ASN A 119 -4.30 -16.22 -12.59
N LEU A 120 -5.25 -15.73 -11.81
CA LEU A 120 -6.51 -15.17 -12.31
C LEU A 120 -6.34 -13.95 -13.22
N ASN A 121 -5.22 -13.21 -13.09
CA ASN A 121 -4.92 -12.08 -13.98
C ASN A 121 -4.69 -12.49 -15.43
N ASN A 122 -4.38 -13.78 -15.68
CA ASN A 122 -4.04 -14.31 -17.00
C ASN A 122 -5.04 -15.37 -17.49
N VAL A 123 -6.11 -15.62 -16.74
CA VAL A 123 -7.13 -16.59 -17.13
C VAL A 123 -8.01 -15.99 -18.21
N ASN A 124 -8.18 -16.70 -19.32
CA ASN A 124 -9.23 -16.37 -20.27
C ASN A 124 -10.59 -16.83 -19.72
N PHE A 125 -11.41 -15.90 -19.26
CA PHE A 125 -12.75 -16.20 -18.75
C PHE A 125 -13.75 -16.48 -19.87
N GLU A 126 -13.67 -15.72 -20.96
CA GLU A 126 -14.67 -15.66 -22.03
C GLU A 126 -14.26 -16.43 -23.30
N GLY A 127 -15.21 -16.64 -24.20
CA GLY A 127 -15.01 -17.31 -25.51
C GLY A 127 -15.08 -18.84 -25.45
N ASP A 128 -15.04 -19.47 -26.63
CA ASP A 128 -15.35 -20.90 -26.82
C ASP A 128 -14.40 -21.85 -26.07
N SER A 129 -13.17 -21.42 -25.83
CA SER A 129 -12.18 -22.15 -25.03
C SER A 129 -11.90 -21.51 -23.66
N GLY A 130 -12.69 -20.51 -23.25
CA GLY A 130 -12.57 -19.82 -21.98
C GLY A 130 -13.06 -20.64 -20.79
N LEU A 131 -12.72 -20.19 -19.58
CA LEU A 131 -13.11 -20.86 -18.34
C LEU A 131 -14.63 -21.05 -18.25
N LEU A 132 -15.43 -20.05 -18.64
CA LEU A 132 -16.89 -20.13 -18.58
C LEU A 132 -17.46 -21.19 -19.53
N ALA A 133 -16.93 -21.29 -20.75
CA ALA A 133 -17.31 -22.34 -21.71
C ALA A 133 -16.91 -23.74 -21.23
N ARG A 134 -15.79 -23.87 -20.51
CA ARG A 134 -15.39 -25.13 -19.87
C ARG A 134 -16.29 -25.47 -18.70
N LEU A 135 -16.66 -24.50 -17.86
CA LEU A 135 -17.53 -24.70 -16.71
C LEU A 135 -18.95 -25.08 -17.13
N SER A 136 -19.47 -24.54 -18.24
CA SER A 136 -20.81 -24.89 -18.73
C SER A 136 -20.93 -26.33 -19.24
N GLN A 137 -19.80 -26.97 -19.60
CA GLN A 137 -19.75 -28.39 -19.98
C GLN A 137 -19.80 -29.33 -18.76
N ILE A 138 -19.56 -28.82 -17.56
CA ILE A 138 -19.58 -29.62 -16.33
C ILE A 138 -21.03 -29.73 -15.86
N CYS A 139 -21.54 -30.95 -15.79
CA CYS A 139 -22.87 -31.22 -15.23
C CYS A 139 -22.87 -30.88 -13.73
N ASP A 140 -23.76 -29.96 -13.31
CA ASP A 140 -23.95 -29.64 -11.90
C ASP A 140 -24.75 -30.75 -11.23
N HIS A 141 -24.06 -31.61 -10.48
CA HIS A 141 -24.67 -32.73 -9.77
C HIS A 141 -25.67 -32.30 -8.67
N ARG A 142 -25.81 -31.00 -8.38
CA ARG A 142 -26.74 -30.46 -7.38
C ARG A 142 -28.09 -30.07 -7.98
N LYS A 143 -28.20 -30.02 -9.30
CA LYS A 143 -29.48 -29.82 -9.98
C LYS A 143 -29.94 -31.19 -10.50
N PRO A 144 -31.09 -31.71 -10.04
CA PRO A 144 -31.63 -32.97 -10.55
C PRO A 144 -32.00 -32.88 -12.04
#